data_AF-A0A7W4HQT6-F1
#
_entry.id   AF-A0A7W4HQT6-F1
#
_cell.length_a   1.000
_cell.length_b   1.000
_cell.length_c   1.000
_cell.angle_alpha   90.00
_cell.angle_beta   90.00
_cell.angle_gamma   90.00
#
_symmetry.space_group_name_H-M   'P 1'
#
loop_
_entity.id
_entity.type
_entity.pdbx_description
1 polymer ?
#
loop_
_entity_poly.entity_id
_entity_poly.type
_entity_poly.pdbx_seq_one_letter_code
_entity_poly.pdbx_strand_id
1 'polypeptide(L)'
;GFATFIREQGVVGLAVGLAIGAAAGDTVKKLVQAFIDPLVQLIVGSQAGLQAASFTVKFGNRQGVFLYGAFVSSLITLLATALVVYLIVHLLHLDKLDKAKE
;
A
#
# COMPACT_ATOMS: atom_id res chain seq x y z
N GLY A 1 28.22 -24.86 -3.63
CA GLY A 1 28.21 -24.23 -2.30
C GLY A 1 27.25 -23.07 -2.30
N PHE A 2 26.34 -22.99 -1.33
CA PHE A 2 25.27 -21.97 -1.28
C PHE A 2 25.79 -20.52 -1.29
N ALA A 3 26.93 -20.26 -0.62
CA ALA A 3 27.58 -18.96 -0.65
C ALA A 3 28.09 -18.55 -2.05
N THR A 4 28.54 -19.52 -2.86
CA THR A 4 28.97 -19.29 -4.25
C THR A 4 27.77 -18.97 -5.15
N PHE A 5 26.65 -19.68 -4.97
CA PHE A 5 25.39 -19.44 -5.68
C PHE A 5 24.83 -18.03 -5.45
N ILE A 6 24.83 -17.57 -4.19
CA ILE A 6 24.38 -16.22 -3.82
C ILE A 6 25.26 -15.13 -4.47
N ARG A 7 26.58 -15.37 -4.60
CA ARG A 7 27.51 -14.45 -5.28
C ARG A 7 27.34 -14.43 -6.79
N GLU A 8 27.12 -15.58 -7.41
CA GLU A 8 27.00 -15.70 -8.88
C GLU A 8 25.66 -15.19 -9.42
N GLN A 9 24.57 -15.36 -8.65
CA GLN A 9 23.21 -15.04 -9.10
C GLN A 9 22.75 -13.62 -8.69
N GLY A 10 23.64 -12.80 -8.10
CA GLY A 10 23.28 -11.43 -7.68
C GLY A 10 22.18 -11.36 -6.60
N VAL A 11 21.88 -12.48 -5.93
CA VAL A 11 20.75 -12.64 -5.00
C VAL A 11 20.85 -11.68 -3.81
N VAL A 12 22.08 -11.31 -3.40
CA VAL A 12 22.31 -10.35 -2.33
C VAL A 12 21.69 -8.98 -2.66
N GLY A 13 21.89 -8.48 -3.88
CA GLY A 13 21.36 -7.18 -4.30
C GLY A 13 19.84 -7.18 -4.34
N LEU A 14 19.24 -8.26 -4.84
CA LEU A 14 17.79 -8.45 -4.87
C LEU A 14 17.20 -8.55 -3.46
N ALA A 15 17.85 -9.29 -2.56
CA ALA A 15 17.42 -9.44 -1.17
C ALA A 15 17.46 -8.10 -0.41
N VAL A 16 18.54 -7.32 -0.57
CA VAL A 16 18.66 -5.99 0.05
C VAL A 16 17.64 -5.01 -0.54
N GLY A 17 17.46 -5.00 -1.86
CA GLY A 17 16.47 -4.14 -2.53
C GLY A 17 15.04 -4.43 -2.07
N LEU A 18 14.67 -5.71 -1.96
CA LEU A 18 13.37 -6.13 -1.43
C LEU A 18 13.19 -5.75 0.05
N ALA A 19 14.22 -5.96 0.89
CA ALA A 19 14.15 -5.63 2.30
C ALA A 19 13.97 -4.12 2.54
N ILE A 20 14.78 -3.30 1.85
CA ILE A 20 14.68 -1.83 1.90
C ILE A 20 13.33 -1.38 1.34
N GLY A 21 12.91 -1.93 0.20
CA GLY A 21 11.63 -1.61 -0.44
C GLY A 21 10.43 -1.92 0.45
N ALA A 22 10.44 -3.05 1.13
CA ALA A 22 9.40 -3.42 2.09
C ALA A 22 9.36 -2.46 3.29
N ALA A 23 10.51 -2.13 3.88
CA ALA A 23 10.59 -1.20 5.00
C ALA A 23 10.16 0.23 4.63
N ALA A 24 10.57 0.71 3.44
CA ALA A 24 10.15 1.99 2.90
C ALA A 24 8.63 2.02 2.66
N GLY A 25 8.07 0.96 2.05
CA GLY A 25 6.63 0.81 1.86
C GLY A 25 5.84 0.85 3.18
N ASP A 26 6.32 0.15 4.21
CA ASP A 26 5.68 0.16 5.54
C ASP A 26 5.73 1.54 6.19
N THR A 27 6.83 2.28 6.02
CA THR A 27 6.98 3.65 6.52
C THR A 27 5.95 4.59 5.89
N VAL A 28 5.79 4.53 4.56
CA VAL A 28 4.80 5.35 3.86
C VAL A 28 3.38 4.95 4.25
N LYS A 29 3.09 3.65 4.36
CA LYS A 29 1.79 3.16 4.83
C LYS A 29 1.45 3.71 6.21
N LYS A 30 2.40 3.70 7.16
CA LYS A 30 2.20 4.26 8.50
C LYS A 30 1.95 5.77 8.47
N LEU A 31 2.64 6.50 7.59
CA LEU A 31 2.39 7.93 7.39
C LEU A 31 0.97 8.18 6.87
N VAL A 32 0.52 7.39 5.90
CA VAL A 32 -0.85 7.46 5.37
C VAL A 32 -1.87 7.15 6.47
N GLN A 33 -1.64 6.11 7.26
CA GLN A 33 -2.52 5.74 8.38
C GLN A 33 -2.56 6.82 9.48
N ALA A 34 -1.44 7.50 9.73
CA ALA A 34 -1.36 8.52 10.77
C ALA A 34 -2.00 9.86 10.34
N PHE A 35 -1.92 10.23 9.06
CA PHE A 35 -2.34 11.55 8.59
C PHE A 35 -3.53 11.53 7.63
N ILE A 36 -3.61 10.56 6.72
CA ILE A 36 -4.68 10.50 5.71
C ILE A 36 -5.91 9.78 6.25
N ASP A 37 -5.76 8.66 6.95
CA ASP A 37 -6.91 7.92 7.50
C ASP A 37 -7.79 8.80 8.41
N PRO A 38 -7.26 9.65 9.30
CA PRO A 38 -8.09 10.59 10.08
C PRO A 38 -8.85 11.60 9.21
N LEU A 39 -8.24 12.10 8.12
CA LEU A 39 -8.91 13.03 7.20
C LEU A 39 -10.04 12.33 6.44
N VAL A 40 -9.81 11.09 6.00
CA VAL A 40 -10.84 10.25 5.38
C VAL A 40 -11.95 9.95 6.38
N GLN A 41 -11.62 9.69 7.66
CA GLN A 41 -12.60 9.50 8.72
C GLN A 41 -13.45 10.74 8.97
N LEU A 42 -12.89 11.95 8.91
CA LEU A 42 -13.66 13.18 9.05
C LEU A 42 -14.67 13.37 7.90
N ILE A 43 -14.34 12.92 6.69
CA ILE A 43 -15.21 13.05 5.50
C ILE A 43 -16.27 11.94 5.46
N VAL A 44 -15.88 10.70 5.75
CA VAL A 44 -16.73 9.49 5.63
C VAL A 44 -17.44 9.16 6.96
N GLY A 45 -17.09 9.83 8.05
CA GLY A 45 -17.65 9.67 9.39
C GLY A 45 -16.92 8.62 10.22
N SER A 46 -16.94 7.34 9.80
CA SER A 46 -16.27 6.26 10.53
C SER A 46 -15.67 5.22 9.60
N GLN A 47 -14.36 4.97 9.75
CA GLN A 47 -13.67 3.90 9.03
C GLN A 47 -14.24 2.53 9.40
N ALA A 48 -14.57 2.31 10.68
CA ALA A 48 -15.20 1.08 11.13
C ALA A 48 -16.60 0.93 10.52
N GLY A 49 -17.36 2.02 10.41
CA GLY A 49 -18.66 2.04 9.72
C GLY A 49 -18.54 1.73 8.24
N LEU A 50 -17.57 2.32 7.55
CA LEU A 50 -17.27 2.02 6.15
C LEU A 50 -16.87 0.55 5.98
N GLN A 51 -15.99 0.02 6.83
CA GLN A 51 -15.53 -1.38 6.74
C GLN A 51 -16.64 -2.39 7.06
N ALA A 52 -17.56 -2.04 7.96
CA ALA A 52 -18.73 -2.86 8.31
C ALA A 52 -19.81 -2.84 7.22
N ALA A 53 -19.70 -1.96 6.21
CA ALA A 53 -20.64 -1.91 5.11
C ALA A 53 -20.63 -3.24 4.35
N SER A 54 -21.78 -3.92 4.40
CA SER A 54 -21.97 -5.21 3.78
C SER A 54 -23.29 -5.25 3.02
N PHE A 55 -23.33 -6.03 1.95
CA PHE A 55 -24.59 -6.46 1.35
C PHE A 55 -24.73 -7.95 1.55
N THR A 56 -25.94 -8.36 1.90
CA THR A 56 -26.23 -9.77 2.15
C THR A 56 -27.11 -10.30 1.04
N VAL A 57 -26.58 -11.25 0.28
CA VAL A 57 -27.35 -11.93 -0.77
C VAL A 57 -27.91 -13.22 -0.18
N LYS A 58 -29.22 -13.40 -0.30
CA LYS A 58 -29.91 -14.65 0.05
C LYS A 58 -30.35 -15.34 -1.23
N PHE A 59 -29.92 -16.58 -1.43
CA PHE A 59 -30.38 -17.47 -2.50
C PHE A 59 -30.85 -18.79 -1.88
N GLY A 60 -32.18 -18.99 -1.84
CA GLY A 60 -32.78 -20.14 -1.16
C GLY A 60 -32.41 -20.20 0.32
N ASN A 61 -31.87 -21.34 0.78
CA ASN A 61 -31.38 -21.55 2.15
C ASN A 61 -29.94 -21.04 2.39
N ARG A 62 -29.28 -20.41 1.39
CA ARG A 62 -27.90 -19.95 1.51
C ARG A 62 -27.86 -18.43 1.65
N GLN A 63 -27.05 -17.96 2.60
CA GLN A 63 -26.78 -16.54 2.83
C GLN A 63 -25.29 -16.29 2.62
N GLY A 64 -24.96 -15.31 1.78
CA GLY A 64 -23.60 -14.80 1.59
C GLY A 64 -23.52 -13.35 2.02
N VAL A 65 -22.60 -13.04 2.94
CA VAL A 65 -22.32 -11.66 3.38
C VAL A 65 -21.11 -11.15 2.61
N PHE A 66 -21.29 -10.08 1.85
CA PHE A 66 -20.23 -9.44 1.07
C PHE A 66 -19.83 -8.12 1.72
N LEU A 67 -18.63 -8.09 2.29
CA LEU A 67 -18.04 -6.94 2.98
C LEU A 67 -17.37 -5.99 1.98
N TYR A 68 -18.16 -5.34 1.12
CA TYR A 68 -17.64 -4.41 0.12
C TYR A 68 -16.98 -3.17 0.76
N GLY A 69 -17.44 -2.81 1.96
CA GLY A 69 -16.90 -1.72 2.75
C GLY A 69 -15.41 -1.83 3.05
N ALA A 70 -14.96 -3.02 3.42
CA ALA A 70 -13.55 -3.31 3.67
C ALA A 70 -12.69 -3.15 2.41
N PHE A 71 -13.23 -3.53 1.25
CA PHE A 71 -12.56 -3.35 -0.04
C PHE A 71 -12.46 -1.88 -0.45
N VAL A 72 -13.53 -1.09 -0.27
CA VAL A 72 -13.49 0.35 -0.55
C VAL A 72 -12.49 1.05 0.37
N SER A 73 -12.47 0.70 1.66
CA SER A 73 -11.50 1.23 2.63
C SER A 73 -10.06 0.92 2.20
N SER A 74 -9.75 -0.31 1.79
CA SER A 74 -8.39 -0.67 1.37
C SER A 74 -7.98 0.03 0.07
N LEU A 75 -8.92 0.27 -0.85
CA LEU A 75 -8.67 1.02 -2.08
C LEU A 75 -8.34 2.49 -1.79
N ILE A 76 -9.06 3.13 -0.85
CA ILE A 76 -8.75 4.50 -0.42
C ILE A 76 -7.33 4.56 0.16
N THR A 77 -6.97 3.64 1.06
CA THR A 77 -5.62 3.57 1.64
C THR A 77 -4.55 3.36 0.56
N LEU A 78 -4.81 2.51 -0.44
CA LEU A 78 -3.88 2.27 -1.55
C LEU A 78 -3.64 3.56 -2.35
N LEU A 79 -4.71 4.25 -2.75
CA LEU A 79 -4.62 5.50 -3.53
C LEU A 79 -3.93 6.61 -2.73
N ALA A 80 -4.24 6.72 -1.44
CA ALA A 80 -3.57 7.66 -0.55
C ALA A 80 -2.08 7.35 -0.41
N THR A 81 -1.72 6.07 -0.26
CA THR A 81 -0.32 5.63 -0.20
C THR A 81 0.42 5.95 -1.48
N ALA A 82 -0.16 5.64 -2.64
CA ALA A 82 0.42 5.98 -3.94
C ALA A 82 0.61 7.50 -4.10
N LEU A 83 -0.37 8.30 -3.69
CA LEU A 83 -0.28 9.77 -3.73
C LEU A 83 0.86 10.30 -2.85
N VAL A 84 0.99 9.79 -1.62
CA VAL A 84 2.06 10.18 -0.71
C VAL A 84 3.44 9.79 -1.27
N VAL A 85 3.58 8.57 -1.80
CA VAL A 85 4.84 8.15 -2.48
C VAL A 85 5.17 9.11 -3.61
N TYR A 86 4.19 9.42 -4.48
CA TYR A 86 4.38 10.35 -5.59
C TYR A 86 4.83 11.74 -5.11
N LEU A 87 4.17 12.29 -4.09
CA LEU A 87 4.52 13.59 -3.52
C LEU A 87 5.94 13.60 -2.95
N ILE A 88 6.36 12.55 -2.24
CA ILE A 88 7.72 12.45 -1.69
C ILE A 88 8.76 12.38 -2.81
N VAL A 89 8.54 11.54 -3.82
CA VAL A 89 9.47 11.39 -4.96
C VAL A 89 9.61 12.71 -5.72
N HIS A 90 8.48 13.39 -5.96
CA HIS A 90 8.45 14.66 -6.66
C HIS A 90 9.05 15.82 -5.84
N LEU A 91 8.77 15.89 -4.54
CA LEU A 91 9.31 16.91 -3.63
C LEU A 91 10.83 16.80 -3.49
N LEU A 92 11.35 15.58 -3.43
CA LEU A 92 12.79 15.31 -3.36
C LEU A 92 13.49 15.44 -4.73
N HIS A 93 12.75 15.81 -5.79
CA HIS A 93 13.24 15.88 -7.16
C HIS A 93 13.96 14.58 -7.62
N LEU A 94 13.60 13.44 -7.06
CA LEU A 94 14.19 12.14 -7.44
C LEU A 94 13.78 11.76 -8.87
N ASP A 95 12.66 12.29 -9.36
CA ASP A 95 12.23 12.25 -10.75
C ASP A 95 13.19 12.97 -11.72
N LYS A 96 13.99 13.92 -11.22
CA LYS A 96 15.00 14.67 -12.00
C LYS A 96 16.41 14.10 -11.89
N LEU A 97 16.65 13.18 -10.94
CA LEU A 97 17.94 12.50 -10.79
C LEU A 97 18.11 11.36 -11.79
N ASP A 98 17.05 10.95 -12.47
CA ASP A 98 17.12 10.11 -13.66
C ASP A 98 17.60 10.96 -14.86
N LYS A 99 18.80 11.54 -14.74
CA LYS A 99 19.51 12.04 -15.91
C LYS A 99 19.87 10.82 -16.74
N ALA A 100 19.37 10.79 -17.98
CA ALA A 100 19.77 9.82 -18.98
C ALA A 100 21.30 9.66 -18.93
N LYS A 101 21.77 8.42 -18.80
CA LYS A 101 23.18 8.09 -19.00
C LYS A 101 23.58 8.62 -20.38
N GLU A 102 24.37 9.67 -20.42
CA GLU A 102 25.40 9.81 -21.47
C GLU A 102 26.54 8.84 -21.17
#